data_AF-A0A954KLZ5-F1
#
_entry.id   AF-A0A954KLZ5-F1
#
_cell.length_a   1.000
_cell.length_b   1.000
_cell.length_c   1.000
_cell.angle_alpha   90.00
_cell.angle_beta   90.00
_cell.angle_gamma   90.00
#
_symmetry.space_group_name_H-M   'P 1'
#
loop_
_entity.id
_entity.type
_entity.pdbx_description
1 polymer ?
#
loop_
_entity_poly.entity_id
_entity_poly.type
_entity_poly.pdbx_seq_one_letter_code
_entity_poly.pdbx_strand_id
1 'polypeptide(L)'
;MKVEDCIVSVERRTLGGCLDLAFVFTREFAAPLFRLTSLFAIPSCALVWGMTAVSPNMLFPSLFVFLFFSSLFSGALVSAMGPQVFGVPISIRQAMRSFRKRMVGYLLLTLFYRFLQLATFMCFAFPAAIVTAQMGHMPEVLLLEHTPLTQVTSRLSWLSKGGGFSRNLSHVIGLAFVWILISLGVFITIDVLSNALINMPVFVGRLPNPRVDFSDRMMAIALDSPLFLTVMHIAIWIPLPLVRLAWFFCYLDQRIRNECWDIELQFRVESRRWEELT
;
A
#
# COMPACT_ATOMS: atom_id res chain seq x y z
N MET A 1 4.26 7.42 -20.22
CA MET A 1 4.41 8.24 -18.99
C MET A 1 5.76 8.92 -19.07
N LYS A 2 5.88 10.23 -18.83
CA LYS A 2 7.18 10.92 -18.88
C LYS A 2 7.76 10.98 -17.47
N VAL A 3 8.93 10.38 -17.27
CA VAL A 3 9.78 10.54 -16.09
C VAL A 3 11.18 10.83 -16.64
N GLU A 4 11.79 11.96 -16.28
CA GLU A 4 13.15 12.34 -16.71
C GLU A 4 13.40 12.27 -18.24
N ASP A 5 12.51 12.83 -19.08
CA ASP A 5 12.58 12.74 -20.56
C ASP A 5 12.55 11.31 -21.15
N CYS A 6 12.51 10.28 -20.31
CA CYS A 6 12.24 8.91 -20.70
C CYS A 6 10.73 8.76 -20.95
N ILE A 7 10.37 8.44 -22.20
CA ILE A 7 9.06 7.91 -22.51
C ILE A 7 9.03 6.51 -21.88
N VAL A 8 8.43 6.39 -20.70
CA VAL A 8 8.09 5.09 -20.13
C VAL A 8 7.15 4.44 -21.12
N SER A 9 7.69 3.48 -21.88
CA SER A 9 6.97 2.73 -22.90
C SER A 9 5.82 1.97 -22.23
N VAL A 10 4.71 1.91 -22.96
CA VAL A 10 3.51 1.20 -22.54
C VAL A 10 3.76 -0.28 -22.78
N GLU A 11 4.56 -0.89 -21.91
CA GLU A 11 5.01 -2.27 -22.03
C GLU A 11 4.49 -3.12 -20.87
N ARG A 12 4.37 -4.41 -21.16
CA ARG A 12 4.02 -5.44 -20.18
C ARG A 12 5.19 -5.61 -19.22
N ARG A 13 4.97 -5.38 -17.93
CA ARG A 13 5.98 -5.50 -16.87
C ARG A 13 5.73 -6.72 -16.00
N THR A 14 6.82 -7.25 -15.46
CA THR A 14 6.81 -8.22 -14.37
C THR A 14 6.69 -7.49 -13.03
N LEU A 15 6.47 -8.23 -11.94
CA LEU A 15 6.49 -7.67 -10.58
C LEU A 15 7.80 -6.93 -10.28
N GLY A 16 8.95 -7.51 -10.68
CA GLY A 16 10.27 -6.88 -10.55
C GLY A 16 10.34 -5.54 -11.28
N GLY A 17 9.88 -5.48 -12.53
CA GLY A 17 9.83 -4.21 -13.27
C GLY A 17 8.89 -3.16 -12.64
N CYS A 18 7.81 -3.59 -11.97
CA CYS A 18 6.95 -2.67 -11.22
C CYS A 18 7.63 -2.15 -9.94
N LEU A 19 8.40 -2.98 -9.26
CA LEU A 19 9.20 -2.60 -8.10
C LEU A 19 10.34 -1.64 -8.48
N ASP A 20 11.07 -1.93 -9.56
CA ASP A 20 12.15 -1.06 -10.05
C ASP A 20 11.63 0.32 -10.40
N LEU A 21 10.50 0.39 -11.11
CA LEU A 21 9.84 1.65 -11.42
C LEU A 21 9.37 2.36 -10.14
N ALA A 22 8.88 1.63 -9.15
CA ALA A 22 8.54 2.19 -7.84
C ALA A 22 9.76 2.77 -7.12
N PHE A 23 10.93 2.12 -7.20
CA PHE A 23 12.17 2.65 -6.64
C PHE A 23 12.62 3.94 -7.34
N VAL A 24 12.67 3.93 -8.67
CA VAL A 24 13.04 5.11 -9.46
C VAL A 24 12.09 6.27 -9.17
N PHE A 25 10.78 6.01 -9.16
CA PHE A 25 9.77 7.00 -8.86
C PHE A 25 9.88 7.52 -7.42
N THR A 26 10.13 6.63 -6.45
CA THR A 26 10.29 7.02 -5.04
C THR A 26 11.54 7.90 -4.86
N ARG A 27 12.62 7.62 -5.60
CA ARG A 27 13.84 8.42 -5.58
C ARG A 27 13.61 9.82 -6.12
N GLU A 28 12.97 9.92 -7.29
CA GLU A 28 12.70 11.19 -7.97
C GLU A 28 11.75 12.08 -7.15
N PHE A 29 10.71 11.48 -6.56
CA PHE A 29 9.68 12.19 -5.81
C PHE A 29 9.79 11.98 -4.30
N ALA A 30 11.01 11.76 -3.78
CA ALA A 30 11.25 11.44 -2.38
C ALA A 30 10.67 12.49 -1.43
N ALA A 31 10.91 13.78 -1.70
CA ALA A 31 10.44 14.87 -0.85
C ALA A 31 8.90 14.96 -0.73
N PRO A 32 8.12 15.04 -1.84
CA PRO A 32 6.66 15.07 -1.73
C PRO A 32 6.08 13.77 -1.17
N LEU A 33 6.66 12.61 -1.49
CA LEU A 33 6.23 11.32 -0.92
C LEU A 33 6.48 11.25 0.58
N PHE A 34 7.63 11.71 1.05
CA PHE A 34 7.96 11.74 2.48
C PHE A 34 7.01 12.67 3.25
N ARG A 35 6.75 13.87 2.71
CA ARG A 35 5.77 14.79 3.30
C ARG A 35 4.37 14.17 3.37
N LEU A 36 3.91 13.55 2.28
CA LEU A 36 2.62 12.88 2.25
C LEU A 36 2.57 11.73 3.26
N THR A 37 3.63 10.92 3.34
CA THR A 37 3.71 9.79 4.26
C THR A 37 3.70 10.27 5.71
N SER A 38 4.48 11.30 6.04
CA SER A 38 4.53 11.88 7.38
C SER A 38 3.18 12.40 7.87
N LEU A 39 2.34 12.92 6.95
CA LEU A 39 1.00 13.42 7.27
C LEU A 39 0.08 12.33 7.84
N PHE A 40 0.28 11.06 7.48
CA PHE A 40 -0.51 9.93 7.97
C PHE A 40 0.25 9.08 9.00
N ALA A 41 1.56 8.91 8.81
CA ALA A 41 2.40 8.11 9.69
C ALA A 41 2.55 8.74 11.08
N ILE A 42 2.77 10.07 11.17
CA ILE A 42 2.96 10.75 12.47
C ILE A 42 1.69 10.65 13.32
N PRO A 43 0.49 11.02 12.83
CA PRO A 43 -0.73 10.86 13.63
C PRO A 43 -1.02 9.41 13.98
N SER A 44 -0.75 8.46 13.07
CA SER A 44 -0.90 7.03 13.34
C SER A 44 -0.01 6.58 14.50
N CYS A 45 1.28 6.94 14.48
CA CYS A 45 2.23 6.58 15.54
C CYS A 45 1.91 7.27 16.87
N ALA A 46 1.56 8.56 16.83
CA ALA A 46 1.19 9.32 18.02
C ALA A 46 -0.07 8.75 18.68
N LEU A 47 -1.06 8.34 17.89
CA LEU A 47 -2.28 7.71 18.40
C LEU A 47 -1.98 6.35 19.04
N VAL A 48 -1.15 5.52 18.39
CA VAL A 48 -0.72 4.23 18.97
C VAL A 48 0.01 4.43 20.28
N TRP A 49 0.95 5.37 20.34
CA TRP A 49 1.66 5.72 21.58
C TRP A 49 0.69 6.16 22.68
N GLY A 50 -0.26 7.06 22.37
CA GLY A 50 -1.24 7.55 23.33
C GLY A 50 -2.15 6.44 23.87
N MET A 51 -2.63 5.54 23.01
CA MET A 51 -3.48 4.41 23.40
C MET A 51 -2.72 3.40 24.28
N THR A 52 -1.50 3.06 23.86
CA THR A 52 -0.63 2.10 24.58
C THR A 52 -0.14 2.62 25.92
N ALA A 53 -0.04 3.94 26.09
CA ALA A 53 0.30 4.54 27.38
C ALA A 53 -0.82 4.44 28.43
N VAL A 54 -2.07 4.28 28.00
CA VAL A 54 -3.26 4.34 28.88
C VAL A 54 -3.91 2.98 29.08
N SER A 55 -3.69 2.01 28.19
CA SER A 55 -4.37 0.71 28.25
C SER A 55 -3.45 -0.44 27.84
N PRO A 56 -3.53 -1.60 28.51
CA PRO A 56 -2.81 -2.82 28.12
C PRO A 56 -3.52 -3.52 26.93
N ASN A 57 -2.88 -4.54 26.35
CA ASN A 57 -3.41 -5.35 25.23
C ASN A 57 -3.67 -4.56 23.94
N MET A 58 -2.73 -3.69 23.56
CA MET A 58 -2.93 -2.72 22.48
C MET A 58 -2.39 -3.17 21.11
N LEU A 59 -1.88 -4.39 20.97
CA LEU A 59 -1.39 -4.91 19.68
C LEU A 59 -2.48 -4.88 18.60
N PHE A 60 -3.62 -5.54 18.80
CA PHE A 60 -4.69 -5.55 17.80
C PHE A 60 -5.31 -4.17 17.55
N PRO A 61 -5.64 -3.36 18.58
CA PRO A 61 -6.05 -1.97 18.37
C PRO A 61 -5.04 -1.15 17.56
N SER A 62 -3.74 -1.32 17.81
CA SER A 62 -2.69 -0.61 17.05
C SER A 62 -2.68 -1.01 15.57
N LEU A 63 -2.85 -2.30 15.27
CA LEU A 63 -2.99 -2.78 13.88
C LEU A 63 -4.22 -2.19 13.18
N PHE A 64 -5.34 -2.04 13.88
CA PHE A 64 -6.52 -1.35 13.33
C PHE A 64 -6.22 0.13 13.00
N VAL A 65 -5.53 0.83 13.90
CA VAL A 65 -5.08 2.21 13.65
C VAL A 65 -4.20 2.25 12.40
N PHE A 66 -3.22 1.36 12.28
CA PHE A 66 -2.39 1.27 11.08
C PHE A 66 -3.20 1.00 9.81
N LEU A 67 -4.12 0.03 9.83
CA LEU A 67 -4.96 -0.30 8.67
C LEU A 67 -5.85 0.87 8.23
N PHE A 68 -6.35 1.64 9.19
CA PHE A 68 -7.14 2.84 8.92
C PHE A 68 -6.30 3.94 8.26
N PHE A 69 -5.17 4.33 8.87
CA PHE A 69 -4.33 5.38 8.32
C PHE A 69 -3.64 4.97 7.01
N SER A 70 -3.25 3.70 6.84
CA SER A 70 -2.67 3.19 5.60
C SER A 70 -3.68 3.17 4.44
N SER A 71 -4.98 3.00 4.73
CA SER A 71 -6.06 3.19 3.74
C SER A 71 -6.16 4.64 3.30
N LEU A 72 -6.22 5.58 4.24
CA LEU A 72 -6.25 7.02 3.94
C LEU A 72 -5.02 7.43 3.10
N PHE A 73 -3.84 6.97 3.51
CA PHE A 73 -2.60 7.17 2.77
C PHE A 73 -2.68 6.59 1.36
N SER A 74 -3.20 5.38 1.19
CA SER A 74 -3.34 4.75 -0.14
C SER A 74 -4.20 5.58 -1.09
N GLY A 75 -5.35 6.09 -0.62
CA GLY A 75 -6.21 6.97 -1.42
C GLY A 75 -5.55 8.31 -1.75
N ALA A 76 -4.89 8.93 -0.77
CA ALA A 76 -4.18 10.18 -0.96
C ALA A 76 -2.99 10.03 -1.92
N LEU A 77 -2.25 8.93 -1.82
CA LEU A 77 -1.13 8.59 -2.71
C LEU A 77 -1.62 8.43 -4.15
N VAL A 78 -2.64 7.62 -4.40
CA VAL A 78 -3.20 7.46 -5.76
C VAL A 78 -3.70 8.79 -6.33
N SER A 79 -4.33 9.63 -5.50
CA SER A 79 -4.79 10.96 -5.93
C SER A 79 -3.64 11.91 -6.28
N ALA A 80 -2.48 11.74 -5.66
CA ALA A 80 -1.28 12.52 -5.93
C ALA A 80 -0.50 12.00 -7.13
N MET A 81 -0.42 10.67 -7.29
CA MET A 81 0.38 10.02 -8.34
C MET A 81 -0.36 9.93 -9.67
N GLY A 82 -1.68 9.78 -9.65
CA GLY A 82 -2.52 9.66 -10.84
C GLY A 82 -2.22 10.73 -11.91
N PRO A 83 -2.29 12.02 -11.57
CA PRO A 83 -1.96 13.11 -12.50
C PRO A 83 -0.51 13.09 -13.00
N GLN A 84 0.45 12.67 -12.17
CA GLN A 84 1.88 12.62 -12.53
C GLN A 84 2.15 11.59 -13.63
N VAL A 85 1.40 10.49 -13.69
CA VAL A 85 1.48 9.51 -14.79
C VAL A 85 1.19 10.17 -16.14
N PHE A 86 0.38 11.23 -16.14
CA PHE A 86 -0.01 12.02 -17.30
C PHE A 86 0.83 13.30 -17.47
N GLY A 87 1.92 13.46 -16.72
CA GLY A 87 2.84 14.59 -16.85
C GLY A 87 2.43 15.87 -16.11
N VAL A 88 1.40 15.81 -15.25
CA VAL A 88 0.99 16.93 -14.40
C VAL A 88 1.81 16.91 -13.10
N PRO A 89 2.47 18.02 -12.70
CA PRO A 89 3.33 18.02 -11.51
C PRO A 89 2.58 17.64 -10.24
N ILE A 90 3.24 16.91 -9.35
CA ILE A 90 2.68 16.47 -8.07
C ILE A 90 2.34 17.68 -7.19
N SER A 91 1.06 17.80 -6.83
CA SER A 91 0.57 18.81 -5.89
C SER A 91 -0.24 18.15 -4.76
N ILE A 92 0.33 18.14 -3.55
CA ILE A 92 -0.31 17.54 -2.35
C ILE A 92 -1.65 18.23 -2.05
N ARG A 93 -1.73 19.56 -2.19
CA ARG A 93 -2.96 20.31 -1.90
C ARG A 93 -4.09 19.94 -2.86
N GLN A 94 -3.76 19.76 -4.14
CA GLN A 94 -4.74 19.35 -5.15
C GLN A 94 -5.18 17.90 -4.95
N ALA A 95 -4.23 17.01 -4.66
CA ALA A 95 -4.50 15.60 -4.35
C ALA A 95 -5.47 15.46 -3.17
N MET A 96 -5.21 16.18 -2.07
CA MET A 96 -6.08 16.17 -0.89
C MET A 96 -7.48 16.74 -1.17
N ARG A 97 -7.57 17.78 -2.01
CA ARG A 97 -8.87 18.38 -2.39
C ARG A 97 -9.70 17.41 -3.23
N SER A 98 -9.08 16.71 -4.17
CA SER A 98 -9.74 15.68 -5.00
C SER A 98 -10.16 14.48 -4.16
N PHE A 99 -9.28 14.00 -3.26
CA PHE A 99 -9.58 12.92 -2.33
C PHE A 99 -10.75 13.27 -1.41
N ARG A 100 -10.76 14.47 -0.81
CA ARG A 100 -11.80 14.92 0.14
C ARG A 100 -13.22 14.83 -0.42
N LYS A 101 -13.42 15.11 -1.72
CA LYS A 101 -14.76 15.06 -2.35
C LYS A 101 -15.37 13.66 -2.36
N ARG A 102 -14.54 12.61 -2.41
CA ARG A 102 -14.98 11.20 -2.46
C ARG A 102 -14.62 10.41 -1.20
N MET A 103 -14.06 11.10 -0.21
CA MET A 103 -13.49 10.52 1.01
C MET A 103 -14.50 9.69 1.79
N VAL A 104 -15.75 10.16 1.92
CA VAL A 104 -16.78 9.45 2.73
C VAL A 104 -17.11 8.09 2.12
N GLY A 105 -17.43 8.04 0.83
CA GLY A 105 -17.72 6.80 0.13
C GLY A 105 -16.51 5.85 0.11
N TYR A 106 -15.31 6.40 -0.11
CA TYR A 106 -14.07 5.63 -0.04
C TYR A 106 -13.80 5.06 1.36
N LEU A 107 -14.00 5.86 2.41
CA LEU A 107 -13.76 5.46 3.80
C LEU A 107 -14.70 4.34 4.24
N LEU A 108 -16.01 4.48 3.99
CA LEU A 108 -16.98 3.46 4.39
C LEU A 108 -16.67 2.12 3.71
N LEU A 109 -16.41 2.16 2.41
CA LEU A 109 -16.10 0.97 1.64
C LEU A 109 -14.77 0.35 2.12
N THR A 110 -13.73 1.17 2.30
CA THR A 110 -12.42 0.65 2.71
C THR A 110 -12.43 0.13 4.15
N LEU A 111 -13.15 0.78 5.07
CA LEU A 111 -13.32 0.29 6.44
C LEU A 111 -13.97 -1.09 6.45
N PHE A 112 -15.03 -1.28 5.67
CA PHE A 112 -15.68 -2.59 5.55
C PHE A 112 -14.72 -3.67 5.05
N TYR A 113 -13.94 -3.38 4.01
CA TYR A 113 -12.98 -4.35 3.48
C TYR A 113 -11.76 -4.57 4.39
N ARG A 114 -11.30 -3.56 5.13
CA ARG A 114 -10.23 -3.70 6.12
C ARG A 114 -10.68 -4.53 7.31
N PHE A 115 -11.92 -4.36 7.74
CA PHE A 115 -12.53 -5.22 8.75
C PHE A 115 -12.57 -6.67 8.25
N LEU A 116 -13.03 -6.91 7.03
CA LEU A 116 -13.03 -8.25 6.43
C LEU A 116 -11.61 -8.82 6.30
N GLN A 117 -10.63 -8.01 5.90
CA GLN A 117 -9.23 -8.41 5.79
C GLN A 117 -8.67 -8.80 7.16
N LEU A 118 -8.98 -8.06 8.22
CA LEU A 118 -8.51 -8.41 9.56
C LEU A 118 -9.23 -9.66 10.09
N ALA A 119 -10.55 -9.74 9.95
CA ALA A 119 -11.32 -10.91 10.36
C ALA A 119 -10.80 -12.18 9.68
N THR A 120 -10.54 -12.10 8.37
CA THR A 120 -9.95 -13.20 7.60
C THR A 120 -8.52 -13.50 8.03
N PHE A 121 -7.69 -12.49 8.30
CA PHE A 121 -6.33 -12.67 8.81
C PHE A 121 -6.29 -13.42 10.15
N MET A 122 -7.23 -13.12 11.06
CA MET A 122 -7.36 -13.82 12.35
C MET A 122 -7.76 -15.29 12.18
N CYS A 123 -8.51 -15.61 11.12
CA CYS A 123 -8.83 -17.01 10.80
C CYS A 123 -7.63 -17.70 10.15
N PHE A 124 -7.03 -17.12 9.12
CA PHE A 124 -5.81 -17.58 8.44
C PHE A 124 -5.20 -16.45 7.59
N ALA A 125 -3.87 -16.39 7.48
CA ALA A 125 -3.19 -15.36 6.69
C ALA A 125 -3.54 -15.41 5.18
N PHE A 126 -3.83 -16.60 4.64
CA PHE A 126 -4.10 -16.80 3.21
C PHE A 126 -5.41 -16.17 2.71
N PRO A 127 -6.56 -16.32 3.40
CA PRO A 127 -7.79 -15.57 3.14
C PRO A 127 -7.61 -14.04 3.03
N ALA A 128 -6.78 -13.44 3.88
CA ALA A 128 -6.52 -11.99 3.80
C ALA A 128 -5.80 -11.59 2.50
N ALA A 129 -4.91 -12.44 1.99
CA ALA A 129 -4.25 -12.23 0.70
C ALA A 129 -5.25 -12.31 -0.47
N ILE A 130 -6.23 -13.22 -0.40
CA ILE A 130 -7.31 -13.33 -1.40
C ILE A 130 -8.16 -12.06 -1.44
N VAL A 131 -8.62 -11.58 -0.27
CA VAL A 131 -9.41 -10.34 -0.18
C VAL A 131 -8.63 -9.16 -0.75
N THR A 132 -7.34 -9.07 -0.42
CA THR A 132 -6.45 -8.01 -0.92
C THR A 132 -6.22 -8.12 -2.42
N ALA A 133 -6.10 -9.32 -2.98
CA ALA A 133 -5.91 -9.51 -4.42
C ALA A 133 -7.15 -9.09 -5.24
N GLN A 134 -8.37 -9.26 -4.69
CA GLN A 134 -9.61 -8.84 -5.34
C GLN A 134 -9.86 -7.34 -5.22
N MET A 135 -9.61 -6.76 -4.04
CA MET A 135 -10.04 -5.40 -3.70
C MET A 135 -8.89 -4.39 -3.62
N GLY A 136 -7.64 -4.82 -3.78
CA GLY A 136 -6.46 -3.98 -3.57
C GLY A 136 -6.35 -2.79 -4.51
N HIS A 137 -6.93 -2.88 -5.73
CA HIS A 137 -6.93 -1.80 -6.73
C HIS A 137 -8.11 -0.82 -6.59
N MET A 138 -8.86 -0.92 -5.51
CA MET A 138 -10.02 -0.05 -5.26
C MET A 138 -9.68 1.44 -5.23
N PRO A 139 -8.59 1.90 -4.59
CA PRO A 139 -8.22 3.32 -4.62
C PRO A 139 -8.01 3.82 -6.06
N GLU A 140 -7.40 3.02 -6.92
CA GLU A 140 -7.19 3.30 -8.33
C GLU A 140 -8.51 3.38 -9.09
N VAL A 141 -9.37 2.38 -8.98
CA VAL A 141 -10.68 2.38 -9.66
C VAL A 141 -11.56 3.57 -9.21
N LEU A 142 -11.56 3.92 -7.92
CA LEU A 142 -12.42 4.99 -7.40
C LEU A 142 -11.89 6.41 -7.68
N LEU A 143 -10.59 6.60 -7.54
CA LEU A 143 -9.97 7.93 -7.54
C LEU A 143 -9.31 8.26 -8.87
N LEU A 144 -8.69 7.28 -9.54
CA LEU A 144 -8.04 7.47 -10.83
C LEU A 144 -9.02 7.31 -12.00
N GLU A 145 -9.85 6.26 -12.02
CA GLU A 145 -10.84 6.05 -13.10
C GLU A 145 -12.11 6.88 -12.90
N HIS A 146 -12.29 7.49 -11.72
CA HIS A 146 -13.49 8.21 -11.33
C HIS A 146 -14.79 7.38 -11.36
N THR A 147 -14.70 6.05 -11.32
CA THR A 147 -15.84 5.10 -11.36
C THR A 147 -16.85 5.36 -10.23
N PRO A 148 -18.18 5.31 -10.49
CA PRO A 148 -19.20 5.45 -9.45
C PRO A 148 -19.19 4.24 -8.51
N LEU A 149 -19.54 4.45 -7.23
CA LEU A 149 -19.49 3.42 -6.17
C LEU A 149 -20.22 2.12 -6.54
N THR A 150 -21.35 2.23 -7.24
CA THR A 150 -22.18 1.09 -7.65
C THR A 150 -21.49 0.19 -8.69
N GLN A 151 -20.51 0.70 -9.43
CA GLN A 151 -19.81 -0.04 -10.49
C GLN A 151 -18.38 -0.44 -10.09
N VAL A 152 -17.93 -0.12 -8.88
CA VAL A 152 -16.57 -0.45 -8.43
C VAL A 152 -16.35 -1.96 -8.38
N THR A 153 -17.32 -2.71 -7.86
CA THR A 153 -17.21 -4.17 -7.73
C THR A 153 -17.23 -4.86 -9.08
N SER A 154 -18.09 -4.43 -10.01
CA SER A 154 -18.10 -4.95 -11.38
C SER A 154 -16.78 -4.65 -12.08
N ARG A 155 -16.22 -3.45 -11.89
CA ARG A 155 -14.94 -3.05 -12.47
C ARG A 155 -13.75 -3.84 -11.90
N LEU A 156 -13.70 -4.05 -10.58
CA LEU A 156 -12.67 -4.88 -9.93
C LEU A 156 -12.77 -6.35 -10.36
N SER A 157 -13.99 -6.87 -10.50
CA SER A 157 -14.20 -8.23 -11.00
C SER A 157 -13.75 -8.36 -12.46
N TRP A 158 -13.98 -7.34 -13.29
CA TRP A 158 -13.50 -7.30 -14.68
C TRP A 158 -11.97 -7.33 -14.74
N LEU A 159 -11.28 -6.53 -13.91
CA LEU A 159 -9.82 -6.56 -13.81
C LEU A 159 -9.32 -7.96 -13.44
N SER A 160 -10.04 -8.67 -12.58
CA SER A 160 -9.70 -9.99 -12.07
C SER A 160 -9.94 -11.14 -13.08
N LYS A 161 -10.65 -10.91 -14.20
CA LYS A 161 -10.90 -11.92 -15.24
C LYS A 161 -9.63 -12.28 -16.03
N GLY A 162 -9.70 -13.37 -16.81
CA GLY A 162 -8.62 -13.75 -17.73
C GLY A 162 -7.27 -14.08 -17.07
N GLY A 163 -7.28 -14.62 -15.85
CA GLY A 163 -6.07 -14.88 -15.07
C GLY A 163 -5.54 -13.68 -14.28
N GLY A 164 -6.20 -12.51 -14.36
CA GLY A 164 -5.86 -11.31 -13.59
C GLY A 164 -5.85 -11.55 -12.08
N PHE A 165 -6.79 -12.34 -11.55
CA PHE A 165 -6.84 -12.67 -10.13
C PHE A 165 -5.59 -13.40 -9.63
N SER A 166 -5.16 -14.48 -10.31
CA SER A 166 -3.98 -15.26 -9.91
C SER A 166 -2.72 -14.40 -9.90
N ARG A 167 -2.59 -13.53 -10.91
CA ARG A 167 -1.48 -12.59 -11.02
C ARG A 167 -1.50 -11.54 -9.90
N ASN A 168 -2.68 -10.99 -9.60
CA ASN A 168 -2.83 -10.05 -8.50
C ASN A 168 -2.50 -10.71 -7.16
N LEU A 169 -2.90 -11.97 -6.95
CA LEU A 169 -2.53 -12.73 -5.77
C LEU A 169 -1.02 -12.93 -5.65
N SER A 170 -0.36 -13.33 -6.74
CA SER A 170 1.11 -13.45 -6.79
C SER A 170 1.81 -12.12 -6.48
N HIS A 171 1.31 -11.01 -7.06
CA HIS A 171 1.84 -9.68 -6.78
C HIS A 171 1.62 -9.26 -5.32
N VAL A 172 0.44 -9.50 -4.74
CA VAL A 172 0.16 -9.22 -3.32
C VAL A 172 1.14 -9.98 -2.42
N ILE A 173 1.34 -11.28 -2.68
CA ILE A 173 2.25 -12.11 -1.88
C ILE A 173 3.69 -11.61 -2.02
N GLY A 174 4.15 -11.36 -3.25
CA GLY A 174 5.51 -10.88 -3.49
C GLY A 174 5.77 -9.51 -2.87
N LEU A 175 4.83 -8.57 -3.01
CA LEU A 175 4.91 -7.24 -2.40
C LEU A 175 4.83 -7.29 -0.87
N ALA A 176 3.98 -8.15 -0.30
CA ALA A 176 3.90 -8.35 1.13
C ALA A 176 5.21 -8.92 1.68
N PHE A 177 5.84 -9.86 0.98
CA PHE A 177 7.14 -10.40 1.35
C PHE A 177 8.23 -9.32 1.35
N VAL A 178 8.34 -8.52 0.28
CA VAL A 178 9.28 -7.39 0.21
C VAL A 178 9.01 -6.38 1.32
N TRP A 179 7.75 -6.04 1.56
CA TRP A 179 7.35 -5.11 2.62
C TRP A 179 7.77 -5.59 4.01
N ILE A 180 7.50 -6.86 4.33
CA ILE A 180 7.85 -7.47 5.61
C ILE A 180 9.37 -7.49 5.78
N LEU A 181 10.13 -7.90 4.76
CA LEU A 181 11.59 -7.95 4.84
C LEU A 181 12.21 -6.57 5.09
N ILE A 182 11.78 -5.54 4.34
CA ILE A 182 12.30 -4.18 4.54
C ILE A 182 11.88 -3.66 5.91
N SER A 183 10.62 -3.86 6.32
CA SER A 183 10.14 -3.42 7.63
C SER A 183 10.92 -4.09 8.77
N LEU A 184 11.19 -5.39 8.66
CA LEU A 184 11.99 -6.13 9.63
C LEU A 184 13.43 -5.60 9.69
N GLY A 185 14.06 -5.36 8.54
CA GLY A 185 15.40 -4.79 8.48
C GLY A 185 15.47 -3.40 9.12
N VAL A 186 14.48 -2.55 8.85
CA VAL A 186 14.36 -1.23 9.49
C VAL A 186 14.15 -1.35 10.99
N PHE A 187 13.26 -2.25 11.44
CA PHE A 187 13.00 -2.47 12.86
C PHE A 187 14.26 -2.91 13.62
N ILE A 188 14.96 -3.92 13.11
CA ILE A 188 16.21 -4.43 13.71
C ILE A 188 17.26 -3.32 13.75
N THR A 189 17.38 -2.53 12.68
CA THR A 189 18.32 -1.41 12.63
C THR A 189 18.01 -0.38 13.71
N ILE A 190 16.74 -0.01 13.88
CA ILE A 190 16.32 0.95 14.92
C ILE A 190 16.57 0.38 16.33
N ASP A 191 16.25 -0.89 16.57
CA ASP A 191 16.45 -1.54 17.88
C ASP A 191 17.94 -1.59 18.26
N VAL A 192 18.81 -2.01 17.32
CA VAL A 192 20.27 -2.07 17.53
C VAL A 192 20.85 -0.67 17.76
N LEU A 193 20.46 0.32 16.94
CA LEU A 193 20.94 1.70 17.09
C LEU A 193 20.46 2.34 18.40
N SER A 194 19.20 2.12 18.78
CA SER A 194 18.63 2.65 20.03
C SER A 194 19.35 2.07 21.25
N ASN A 195 19.67 0.78 21.20
CA ASN A 195 20.45 0.13 22.26
C ASN A 195 21.91 0.63 22.30
N ALA A 196 22.55 0.76 21.15
CA ALA A 196 23.97 1.15 21.08
C ALA A 196 24.21 2.64 21.41
N LEU A 197 23.34 3.54 20.96
CA LEU A 197 23.55 4.99 21.06
C LEU A 197 22.92 5.62 22.31
N ILE A 198 21.75 5.13 22.72
CA ILE A 198 20.91 5.76 23.77
C ILE A 198 20.76 4.84 24.99
N ASN A 199 21.28 3.60 24.91
CA ASN A 199 21.10 2.57 25.94
C ASN A 199 19.60 2.34 26.29
N MET A 200 18.73 2.51 25.29
CA MET A 200 17.30 2.32 25.41
C MET A 200 16.89 1.15 24.49
N PRO A 201 16.97 -0.10 24.97
CA PRO A 201 16.60 -1.24 24.14
C PRO A 201 15.10 -1.20 23.83
N VAL A 202 14.72 -1.47 22.57
CA VAL A 202 13.32 -1.52 22.13
C VAL A 202 12.77 -2.93 22.30
N PHE A 203 13.52 -3.94 21.81
CA PHE A 203 13.13 -5.34 21.84
C PHE A 203 14.27 -6.28 22.29
N VAL A 204 15.35 -6.43 21.50
CA VAL A 204 16.36 -7.48 21.73
C VAL A 204 17.03 -7.36 23.09
N GLY A 205 17.43 -6.15 23.49
CA GLY A 205 18.02 -5.93 24.82
C GLY A 205 17.06 -6.11 25.99
N ARG A 206 15.75 -6.20 25.73
CA ARG A 206 14.72 -6.48 26.74
C ARG A 206 14.38 -7.96 26.88
N LEU A 207 14.87 -8.83 26.00
CA LEU A 207 14.58 -10.27 26.03
C LEU A 207 15.37 -11.03 27.11
N PRO A 208 16.69 -10.85 27.30
CA PRO A 208 17.45 -11.71 28.21
C PRO A 208 17.07 -11.42 29.67
N ASN A 209 16.33 -12.35 30.29
CA ASN A 209 16.22 -12.48 31.74
C ASN A 209 16.03 -13.96 32.06
N PRO A 210 16.96 -14.60 32.78
CA PRO A 210 16.94 -16.04 33.05
C PRO A 210 15.80 -16.49 33.99
N ARG A 211 14.95 -15.57 34.46
CA ARG A 211 13.91 -15.85 35.46
C ARG A 211 12.48 -15.93 34.91
N VAL A 212 12.25 -15.56 33.64
CA VAL A 212 10.92 -15.52 33.03
C VAL A 212 10.96 -16.27 31.71
N ASP A 213 9.90 -17.04 31.43
CA ASP A 213 9.75 -17.73 30.16
C ASP A 213 9.80 -16.76 28.98
N PHE A 214 10.55 -17.14 27.95
CA PHE A 214 10.80 -16.31 26.79
C PHE A 214 9.51 -15.89 26.06
N SER A 215 8.54 -16.80 25.95
CA SER A 215 7.24 -16.56 25.30
C SER A 215 6.44 -15.46 26.01
N ASP A 216 6.39 -15.51 27.34
CA ASP A 216 5.55 -14.63 28.14
C ASP A 216 6.10 -13.21 28.10
N ARG A 217 7.43 -13.09 28.12
CA ARG A 217 8.09 -11.79 27.99
C ARG A 217 7.93 -11.19 26.61
N MET A 218 8.05 -12.01 25.56
CA MET A 218 7.78 -11.57 24.18
C MET A 218 6.34 -11.05 24.06
N MET A 219 5.37 -11.80 24.61
CA MET A 219 3.97 -11.42 24.61
C MET A 219 3.73 -10.10 25.35
N ALA A 220 4.30 -9.96 26.56
CA ALA A 220 4.19 -8.75 27.36
C ALA A 220 4.75 -7.52 26.64
N ILE A 221 5.91 -7.65 26.00
CA ILE A 221 6.49 -6.54 25.21
C ILE A 221 5.61 -6.23 24.00
N ALA A 222 5.11 -7.24 23.29
CA ALA A 222 4.30 -7.05 22.10
C ALA A 222 2.93 -6.43 22.40
N LEU A 223 2.33 -6.73 23.56
CA LEU A 223 1.00 -6.26 23.93
C LEU A 223 1.00 -4.90 24.62
N ASP A 224 2.01 -4.63 25.46
CA ASP A 224 1.94 -3.55 26.45
C ASP A 224 3.03 -2.48 26.30
N SER A 225 4.08 -2.70 25.50
CA SER A 225 5.17 -1.72 25.38
C SER A 225 4.84 -0.63 24.34
N PRO A 226 4.61 0.64 24.76
CA PRO A 226 4.32 1.74 23.84
C PRO A 226 5.49 2.00 22.89
N LEU A 227 6.73 1.85 23.38
CA LEU A 227 7.94 2.01 22.58
C LEU A 227 8.03 0.94 21.49
N PHE A 228 7.80 -0.33 21.84
CA PHE A 228 7.87 -1.43 20.87
C PHE A 228 6.84 -1.23 19.75
N LEU A 229 5.57 -1.01 20.12
CA LEU A 229 4.49 -0.85 19.16
C LEU A 229 4.71 0.37 18.26
N THR A 230 5.19 1.48 18.81
CA THR A 230 5.46 2.69 18.02
C THR A 230 6.63 2.50 17.05
N VAL A 231 7.73 1.89 17.49
CA VAL A 231 8.88 1.58 16.63
C VAL A 231 8.49 0.58 15.54
N MET A 232 7.69 -0.43 15.88
CA MET A 232 7.11 -1.37 14.91
C MET A 232 6.30 -0.62 13.85
N HIS A 233 5.44 0.32 14.24
CA HIS A 233 4.66 1.12 13.29
C HIS A 233 5.56 1.97 12.39
N ILE A 234 6.56 2.65 12.95
CA ILE A 234 7.53 3.42 12.15
C ILE A 234 8.22 2.53 11.12
N ALA A 235 8.67 1.36 11.54
CA ALA A 235 9.35 0.40 10.67
C ALA A 235 8.46 -0.09 9.52
N ILE A 236 7.17 -0.25 9.76
CA ILE A 236 6.17 -0.65 8.76
C ILE A 236 5.78 0.50 7.83
N TRP A 237 5.74 1.74 8.35
CA TRP A 237 5.39 2.95 7.59
C TRP A 237 6.47 3.37 6.59
N ILE A 238 7.75 3.21 6.93
CA ILE A 238 8.87 3.62 6.08
C ILE A 238 8.83 2.97 4.67
N PRO A 239 8.70 1.64 4.52
CA PRO A 239 8.64 1.00 3.21
C PRO A 239 7.27 1.07 2.53
N LEU A 240 6.22 1.52 3.24
CA LEU A 240 4.85 1.50 2.72
C LEU A 240 4.67 2.30 1.41
N PRO A 241 5.24 3.51 1.22
CA PRO A 241 5.09 4.27 -0.02
C PRO A 241 5.64 3.51 -1.23
N LEU A 242 6.82 2.91 -1.09
CA LEU A 242 7.46 2.13 -2.14
C LEU A 242 6.57 0.95 -2.58
N VAL A 243 6.12 0.15 -1.62
CA VAL A 243 5.29 -1.03 -1.88
C VAL A 243 3.94 -0.62 -2.47
N ARG A 244 3.35 0.47 -1.99
CA ARG A 244 2.08 0.98 -2.50
C ARG A 244 2.20 1.54 -3.91
N LEU A 245 3.33 2.17 -4.25
CA LEU A 245 3.66 2.60 -5.61
C LEU A 245 3.88 1.40 -6.54
N ALA A 246 4.57 0.35 -6.09
CA ALA A 246 4.73 -0.87 -6.87
C ALA A 246 3.37 -1.52 -7.18
N TRP A 247 2.47 -1.55 -6.19
CA TRP A 247 1.09 -2.02 -6.40
C TRP A 247 0.31 -1.15 -7.39
N PHE A 248 0.50 0.17 -7.35
CA PHE A 248 -0.08 1.09 -8.32
C PHE A 248 0.45 0.85 -9.74
N PHE A 249 1.75 0.54 -9.90
CA PHE A 249 2.31 0.17 -11.21
C PHE A 249 1.81 -1.19 -11.69
N CYS A 250 1.59 -2.16 -10.80
CA CYS A 250 0.92 -3.42 -11.14
C CYS A 250 -0.49 -3.18 -11.68
N TYR A 251 -1.24 -2.23 -11.10
CA TYR A 251 -2.55 -1.82 -11.62
C TYR A 251 -2.45 -1.26 -13.05
N LEU A 252 -1.49 -0.35 -13.30
CA LEU A 252 -1.29 0.20 -14.65
C LEU A 252 -0.91 -0.89 -15.66
N ASP A 253 -0.01 -1.80 -15.30
CA ASP A 253 0.33 -2.95 -16.14
C ASP A 253 -0.89 -3.85 -16.43
N GLN A 254 -1.76 -4.06 -15.45
CA GLN A 254 -3.01 -4.80 -15.65
C GLN A 254 -3.96 -4.11 -16.63
N ARG A 255 -4.07 -2.78 -16.56
CA ARG A 255 -4.85 -2.02 -17.54
C ARG A 255 -4.25 -2.07 -18.92
N ILE A 256 -2.93 -1.94 -19.04
CA ILE A 256 -2.24 -2.05 -20.33
C ILE A 256 -2.52 -3.41 -20.96
N ARG A 257 -2.45 -4.49 -20.19
CA ARG A 257 -2.71 -5.85 -20.71
C ARG A 257 -4.15 -6.04 -21.18
N ASN A 258 -5.12 -5.52 -20.43
CA ASN A 258 -6.53 -5.74 -20.73
C ASN A 258 -7.05 -4.76 -21.79
N GLU A 259 -6.73 -3.47 -21.65
CA GLU A 259 -7.33 -2.39 -22.46
C GLU A 259 -6.54 -2.09 -23.74
N CYS A 260 -5.20 -2.19 -23.74
CA CYS A 260 -4.45 -1.93 -24.98
C CYS A 260 -4.72 -3.00 -26.03
N TRP A 261 -5.02 -4.23 -25.61
CA TRP A 261 -5.46 -5.28 -26.53
C TRP A 261 -6.80 -4.92 -27.18
N ASP A 262 -7.75 -4.42 -26.40
CA ASP A 262 -9.06 -3.97 -26.91
C ASP A 262 -8.91 -2.80 -27.90
N ILE A 263 -8.04 -1.84 -27.59
CA ILE A 263 -7.75 -0.69 -28.46
C ILE A 263 -7.06 -1.13 -29.75
N GLU A 264 -6.08 -2.04 -29.67
CA GLU A 264 -5.40 -2.58 -30.85
C GLU A 264 -6.38 -3.31 -31.78
N LEU A 265 -7.30 -4.10 -31.22
CA LEU A 265 -8.36 -4.75 -31.99
C LEU A 265 -9.30 -3.73 -32.63
N GLN A 266 -9.68 -2.67 -31.91
CA GLN A 266 -10.50 -1.59 -32.47
C GLN A 266 -9.80 -0.89 -33.64
N PHE A 267 -8.50 -0.58 -33.51
CA PHE A 267 -7.73 0.01 -34.61
C PHE A 267 -7.62 -0.93 -35.82
N ARG A 268 -7.46 -2.24 -35.62
CA ARG A 268 -7.43 -3.22 -36.72
C ARG A 268 -8.78 -3.37 -37.42
N VAL A 269 -9.88 -3.27 -36.68
CA VAL A 269 -11.23 -3.29 -37.26
C VAL A 269 -11.48 -2.02 -38.07
N GLU A 270 -11.15 -0.86 -37.52
CA GLU A 270 -11.24 0.41 -38.25
C GLU A 270 -10.33 0.42 -39.48
N SER A 271 -9.07 -0.05 -39.39
CA SER A 271 -8.18 -0.09 -40.54
C SER A 271 -8.73 -0.94 -41.70
N ARG A 272 -9.31 -2.12 -41.41
CA ARG A 272 -9.98 -2.94 -42.43
C ARG A 272 -11.18 -2.25 -43.05
N ARG A 273 -11.96 -1.53 -42.24
CA ARG A 273 -13.09 -0.75 -42.74
C ARG A 273 -12.64 0.35 -43.70
N TRP A 274 -11.51 0.99 -43.42
CA TRP A 274 -10.91 1.97 -44.34
C TRP A 274 -10.43 1.30 -45.63
N GLU A 275 -9.81 0.13 -45.55
CA GLU A 275 -9.40 -0.65 -46.73
C GLU A 275 -10.58 -1.06 -47.62
N GLU A 276 -11.75 -1.37 -47.05
CA GLU A 276 -12.98 -1.69 -47.82
C GLU A 276 -13.64 -0.47 -48.48
N LEU A 277 -13.36 0.73 -47.98
CA LEU A 277 -13.90 2.00 -48.49
C LEU A 277 -13.02 2.66 -49.56
N THR A 278 -11.81 2.13 -49.79
CA THR A 278 -10.82 2.67 -50.75
C THR A 278 -10.72 1.79 -51.98
#